data_AF-A0A1F8T258-F1
#
_entry.id   AF-A0A1F8T258-F1
#
_cell.length_a   1.000
_cell.length_b   1.000
_cell.length_c   1.000
_cell.angle_alpha   90.00
_cell.angle_beta   90.00
_cell.angle_gamma   90.00
#
_symmetry.space_group_name_H-M   'P 1'
#
loop_
_entity.id
_entity.type
_entity.pdbx_description
1 polymer ?
#
loop_
_entity_poly.entity_id
_entity_poly.type
_entity_poly.pdbx_seq_one_letter_code
_entity_poly.pdbx_strand_id
1 'polypeptide(L)'
;MGFSTQQYRKRRDQRPWKINPVWRGIGCALMILIPIMAWYATTLFLQSNQKPVLPWELTKVVAIPFTKVAEIDRVILQINRYFDATGFVFGQIFFTIIFSFIGFGIMAFLYAILYKVAGPSRYGPFDVPPNRV
;
A
#
# COMPACT_ATOMS: atom_id res chain seq x y z
N MET A 1 26.97 1.49 -55.48
CA MET A 1 26.79 2.58 -54.50
C MET A 1 25.64 2.19 -53.58
N GLY A 2 25.92 1.88 -52.32
CA GLY A 2 24.90 1.50 -51.33
C GLY A 2 24.69 2.64 -50.34
N PHE A 3 23.49 3.20 -50.29
CA PHE A 3 23.10 4.16 -49.26
C PHE A 3 22.72 3.41 -47.98
N SER A 4 23.49 3.59 -46.91
CA SER A 4 23.09 3.17 -45.57
C SER A 4 22.16 4.23 -44.99
N THR A 5 20.87 3.89 -44.84
CA THR A 5 19.97 4.68 -44.00
C THR A 5 20.37 4.48 -42.55
N GLN A 6 21.22 5.37 -42.02
CA GLN A 6 21.41 5.43 -40.58
C GLN A 6 20.11 5.91 -39.95
N GLN A 7 19.36 4.96 -39.39
CA GLN A 7 18.19 5.27 -38.57
C GLN A 7 18.67 6.14 -37.41
N TYR A 8 18.25 7.41 -37.42
CA TYR A 8 18.58 8.38 -36.39
C TYR A 8 18.03 7.86 -35.06
N ARG A 9 18.90 7.23 -34.26
CA ARG A 9 18.57 6.76 -32.92
C ARG A 9 18.34 7.99 -32.06
N LYS A 10 17.07 8.40 -31.93
CA LYS A 10 16.63 9.54 -31.10
C LYS A 10 17.37 9.45 -29.76
N ARG A 11 18.25 10.42 -29.49
CA ARG A 11 18.93 10.55 -28.19
C ARG A 11 17.82 10.61 -27.16
N ARG A 12 17.85 9.72 -26.15
CA ARG A 12 16.90 9.77 -25.04
C ARG A 12 17.04 11.15 -24.41
N ASP A 13 16.04 12.01 -24.58
CA ASP A 13 16.00 13.31 -23.93
C ASP A 13 16.19 13.08 -22.43
N GLN A 14 17.27 13.63 -21.91
CA GLN A 14 17.55 13.57 -20.48
C GLN A 14 16.46 14.40 -19.81
N ARG A 15 15.68 13.78 -18.93
CA ARG A 15 14.61 14.47 -18.22
C ARG A 15 15.23 15.69 -17.52
N PRO A 16 14.73 16.91 -17.74
CA PRO A 16 15.35 18.12 -17.19
C PRO A 16 15.31 18.20 -15.66
N TRP A 17 14.57 17.28 -15.01
CA TRP A 17 14.35 17.30 -13.57
C TRP A 17 15.03 16.11 -12.90
N LYS A 18 15.93 16.41 -11.96
CA LYS A 18 16.47 15.45 -11.00
C LYS A 18 15.49 15.33 -9.84
N ILE A 19 14.84 14.17 -9.69
CA ILE A 19 13.91 13.90 -8.58
C ILE A 19 14.68 14.07 -7.27
N ASN A 20 14.22 14.99 -6.41
CA ASN A 20 14.87 15.28 -5.14
C ASN A 20 14.80 14.01 -4.24
N PRO A 21 15.93 13.47 -3.73
CA PRO A 21 16.00 12.15 -3.09
C PRO A 21 15.01 11.91 -1.95
N VAL A 22 14.61 12.96 -1.23
CA VAL A 22 13.58 12.88 -0.16
C VAL A 22 12.26 12.32 -0.68
N TRP A 23 11.87 12.67 -1.91
CA TRP A 23 10.63 12.19 -2.53
C TRP A 23 10.67 10.71 -2.92
N ARG A 24 11.84 10.06 -2.90
CA ARG A 24 11.97 8.61 -3.12
C ARG A 24 11.73 7.80 -1.84
N GLY A 25 11.87 8.41 -0.66
CA GLY A 25 11.77 7.73 0.64
C GLY A 25 10.39 7.75 1.29
N ILE A 26 9.51 8.69 0.90
CA ILE A 26 8.17 8.85 1.50
C ILE A 26 7.34 7.57 1.36
N GLY A 27 7.40 6.88 0.22
CA GLY A 27 6.69 5.61 0.05
C GLY A 27 7.14 4.53 1.04
N CYS A 28 8.43 4.50 1.40
CA CYS A 28 8.96 3.56 2.38
C CYS A 28 8.46 3.88 3.79
N ALA A 29 8.44 5.15 4.17
CA ALA A 29 7.86 5.58 5.44
C ALA A 29 6.36 5.24 5.51
N LEU A 30 5.61 5.48 4.43
CA LEU A 30 4.18 5.15 4.34
C LEU A 30 3.92 3.65 4.39
N MET A 31 4.84 2.82 3.89
CA MET A 31 4.76 1.35 4.02
C MET A 31 4.78 0.85 5.45
N ILE A 32 5.34 1.60 6.38
CA ILE A 32 5.34 1.24 7.80
C ILE A 32 4.20 1.97 8.52
N LEU A 33 4.02 3.26 8.24
CA LEU A 33 3.07 4.10 8.95
C LEU A 33 1.61 3.72 8.66
N ILE A 34 1.27 3.39 7.41
CA ILE A 34 -0.12 3.08 7.03
C ILE A 34 -0.62 1.79 7.71
N PRO A 35 0.11 0.65 7.70
CA PRO A 35 -0.33 -0.55 8.41
C PRO A 35 -0.54 -0.34 9.91
N ILE A 36 0.33 0.46 10.56
CA ILE A 36 0.19 0.79 11.98
C ILE A 36 -1.11 1.56 12.21
N MET A 37 -1.36 2.62 11.42
CA MET A 37 -2.60 3.40 11.53
C MET A 37 -3.85 2.57 11.21
N ALA A 38 -3.77 1.69 10.20
CA ALA A 38 -4.86 0.81 9.81
C ALA A 38 -5.21 -0.21 10.90
N TRP A 39 -4.21 -0.70 11.65
CA TRP A 39 -4.44 -1.56 12.80
C TRP A 39 -5.27 -0.86 13.87
N TYR A 40 -4.88 0.36 14.27
CA TYR A 40 -5.65 1.15 15.24
C TYR A 40 -7.04 1.54 14.73
N ALA A 41 -7.16 1.89 13.45
CA ALA A 41 -8.47 2.15 12.85
C ALA A 41 -9.38 0.92 12.93
N THR A 42 -8.81 -0.27 12.74
CA THR A 42 -9.55 -1.54 12.84
C THR A 42 -9.98 -1.85 14.26
N THR A 43 -9.12 -1.65 15.26
CA THR A 43 -9.51 -1.90 16.66
C THR A 43 -10.66 -0.99 17.08
N LEU A 44 -10.62 0.29 16.71
CA LEU A 44 -11.70 1.24 16.95
C LEU A 44 -12.99 0.83 16.20
N PHE A 45 -12.87 0.38 14.95
CA PHE A 45 -14.00 -0.08 14.15
C PHE A 45 -14.68 -1.31 14.77
N LEU A 46 -13.91 -2.30 15.23
CA LEU A 46 -14.42 -3.52 15.86
C LEU A 46 -14.95 -3.31 17.29
N GLN A 47 -14.46 -2.28 17.99
CA GLN A 47 -14.93 -1.92 19.33
C GLN A 47 -16.15 -1.00 19.34
N SER A 48 -16.41 -0.27 18.24
CA SER A 48 -17.56 0.61 18.10
C SER A 48 -18.87 -0.10 18.45
N ASN A 49 -19.78 0.59 19.14
CA ASN A 49 -21.11 0.03 19.48
C ASN A 49 -22.02 -0.15 18.27
N GLN A 50 -21.72 0.50 17.15
CA GLN A 50 -22.46 0.37 15.89
C GLN A 50 -21.84 -0.72 15.02
N LYS A 51 -21.73 -1.94 15.55
CA LYS A 51 -21.13 -3.04 14.79
C LYS A 51 -22.10 -3.43 13.67
N PRO A 52 -21.69 -3.38 12.40
CA PRO A 52 -22.44 -4.08 11.37
C PRO A 52 -22.50 -5.58 11.73
N VAL A 53 -23.55 -6.27 11.29
CA VAL A 53 -23.63 -7.73 11.47
C VAL A 53 -22.51 -8.35 10.63
N LEU A 54 -21.44 -8.76 11.32
CA LEU A 54 -20.29 -9.39 10.69
C LEU A 54 -20.59 -10.88 10.49
N PRO A 55 -20.14 -11.48 9.37
CA PRO A 55 -20.11 -12.92 9.22
C PRO A 55 -19.38 -13.56 10.40
N TRP A 56 -19.87 -14.72 10.85
CA TRP A 56 -19.33 -15.38 12.03
C TRP A 56 -17.86 -15.76 11.85
N GLU A 57 -17.42 -15.97 10.61
CA GLU A 57 -16.04 -16.26 10.21
C GLU A 57 -15.07 -15.16 10.67
N LEU A 58 -15.49 -13.90 10.58
CA LEU A 58 -14.66 -12.75 10.98
C LEU A 58 -14.66 -12.51 12.49
N THR A 59 -15.66 -13.02 13.19
CA THR A 59 -15.75 -12.94 14.66
C THR A 59 -15.00 -14.06 15.37
N LYS A 60 -14.51 -15.07 14.64
CA LYS A 60 -13.72 -16.14 15.23
C LYS A 60 -12.34 -15.64 15.67
N VAL A 61 -11.93 -16.08 16.86
CA VAL A 61 -10.56 -15.89 17.36
C VAL A 61 -9.61 -16.67 16.45
N VAL A 62 -8.46 -16.06 16.15
CA VAL A 62 -7.42 -16.70 15.35
C VAL A 62 -6.80 -17.84 16.16
N ALA A 63 -6.86 -19.06 15.64
CA ALA A 63 -6.26 -20.24 16.26
C ALA A 63 -5.45 -21.03 15.24
N ILE A 64 -4.23 -21.40 15.62
CA ILE A 64 -3.31 -22.17 14.80
C ILE A 64 -3.50 -23.66 15.12
N PRO A 65 -3.72 -24.54 14.12
CA PRO A 65 -3.87 -25.98 14.35
C PRO A 65 -2.54 -26.63 14.73
N PHE A 66 -2.60 -27.65 15.60
CA PHE A 66 -1.43 -28.44 16.03
C PHE A 66 -0.87 -29.32 14.91
N THR A 67 0.45 -29.48 14.88
CA THR A 67 1.19 -30.16 13.79
C THR A 67 1.74 -31.53 14.19
N LYS A 68 1.38 -32.04 15.38
CA LYS A 68 1.78 -33.34 15.94
C LYS A 68 3.26 -33.45 16.28
N VAL A 69 3.97 -32.33 16.30
CA VAL A 69 5.37 -32.24 16.72
C VAL A 69 5.38 -31.57 18.08
N ALA A 70 5.73 -32.33 19.13
CA ALA A 70 5.56 -31.91 20.52
C ALA A 70 6.21 -30.55 20.84
N GLU A 71 7.40 -30.27 20.28
CA GLU A 71 8.09 -29.00 20.51
C GLU A 71 7.39 -27.80 19.84
N ILE A 72 6.83 -28.00 18.64
CA ILE A 72 6.09 -26.96 17.92
C ILE A 72 4.73 -26.74 18.60
N ASP A 73 4.07 -27.80 19.04
CA ASP A 73 2.75 -27.75 19.67
C ASP A 73 2.78 -26.98 21.01
N ARG A 74 3.89 -27.03 21.75
CA ARG A 74 4.08 -26.21 22.98
C ARG A 74 4.05 -24.71 22.65
N VAL A 75 4.75 -24.30 21.60
CA VAL A 75 4.81 -22.90 21.16
C VAL A 75 3.44 -22.45 20.61
N ILE A 76 2.81 -23.29 19.79
CA ILE A 76 1.46 -23.03 19.27
C ILE A 76 0.46 -22.83 20.41
N LEU A 77 0.52 -23.65 21.46
CA LEU A 77 -0.36 -23.53 22.62
C LEU A 77 -0.17 -22.19 23.36
N GLN A 78 1.08 -21.73 23.51
CA GLN A 78 1.35 -20.41 24.11
C GLN A 78 0.78 -19.27 23.26
N ILE A 79 0.95 -19.34 21.94
CA ILE A 79 0.44 -18.34 20.99
C ILE A 79 -1.10 -18.33 20.99
N ASN A 80 -1.75 -19.49 20.89
CA ASN A 80 -3.20 -19.60 20.88
C ASN A 80 -3.84 -19.08 22.17
N ARG A 81 -3.22 -19.36 23.34
CA ARG A 81 -3.67 -18.80 24.62
C ARG A 81 -3.58 -17.27 24.65
N TYR A 82 -2.53 -16.70 24.08
CA TYR A 82 -2.37 -15.26 23.98
C TYR A 82 -3.44 -14.64 23.06
N PHE A 83 -3.73 -15.24 21.91
CA PHE A 83 -4.78 -14.76 21.00
C PHE A 83 -6.17 -14.83 21.62
N ASP A 84 -6.46 -15.89 22.37
CA ASP A 84 -7.73 -16.04 23.08
C ASP A 84 -7.87 -15.00 24.21
N ALA A 85 -6.83 -14.83 25.04
CA ALA A 85 -6.83 -13.85 26.12
C ALA A 85 -6.96 -12.39 25.64
N THR A 86 -6.45 -12.09 24.45
CA THR A 86 -6.54 -10.74 23.84
C THR A 86 -7.79 -10.54 22.99
N GLY A 87 -8.57 -11.60 22.73
CA GLY A 87 -9.72 -11.54 21.83
C GLY A 87 -9.34 -11.24 20.38
N PHE A 88 -8.17 -11.69 19.94
CA PHE A 88 -7.65 -11.40 18.60
C PHE A 88 -8.41 -12.19 17.53
N VAL A 89 -9.24 -11.48 16.74
CA VAL A 89 -10.19 -12.07 15.77
C VAL A 89 -9.74 -11.91 14.32
N PHE A 90 -10.17 -12.83 13.44
CA PHE A 90 -9.86 -12.78 12.01
C PHE A 90 -10.29 -11.48 11.33
N GLY A 91 -11.41 -10.89 11.79
CA GLY A 91 -11.87 -9.59 11.33
C GLY A 91 -10.83 -8.49 11.51
N GLN A 92 -9.99 -8.56 12.55
CA GLN A 92 -8.95 -7.57 12.78
C GLN A 92 -7.88 -7.57 11.69
N ILE A 93 -7.47 -8.76 11.23
CA ILE A 93 -6.52 -8.89 10.11
C ILE A 93 -7.17 -8.41 8.82
N PHE A 94 -8.38 -8.88 8.54
CA PHE A 94 -9.12 -8.57 7.31
C PHE A 94 -9.33 -7.06 7.13
N PHE A 95 -9.86 -6.38 8.15
CA PHE A 95 -10.09 -4.94 8.09
C PHE A 95 -8.80 -4.14 8.11
N THR A 96 -7.74 -4.60 8.79
CA THR A 96 -6.43 -3.93 8.73
C THR A 96 -5.89 -3.90 7.30
N ILE A 97 -6.01 -5.02 6.58
CA ILE A 97 -5.60 -5.10 5.18
C ILE A 97 -6.45 -4.15 4.33
N ILE A 98 -7.78 -4.19 4.46
CA ILE A 98 -8.70 -3.30 3.72
C ILE A 98 -8.38 -1.83 3.99
N PHE A 99 -8.27 -1.43 5.26
CA PHE A 99 -7.97 -0.05 5.63
C PHE A 99 -6.57 0.37 5.20
N SER A 100 -5.60 -0.55 5.16
CA SER A 100 -4.28 -0.26 4.57
C SER A 100 -4.41 0.05 3.08
N PHE A 101 -5.11 -0.80 2.31
CA PHE A 101 -5.35 -0.57 0.89
C PHE A 101 -6.08 0.75 0.62
N ILE A 102 -7.13 1.05 1.41
CA ILE A 102 -7.85 2.32 1.33
C ILE A 102 -6.92 3.49 1.68
N GLY A 103 -6.13 3.39 2.75
CA GLY A 103 -5.18 4.41 3.17
C GLY A 103 -4.13 4.71 2.09
N PHE A 104 -3.58 3.68 1.46
CA PHE A 104 -2.70 3.84 0.30
C PHE A 104 -3.41 4.47 -0.90
N GLY A 105 -4.64 4.04 -1.19
CA GLY A 105 -5.45 4.60 -2.27
C GLY A 105 -5.72 6.10 -2.07
N ILE A 106 -6.07 6.51 -0.85
CA ILE A 106 -6.27 7.92 -0.49
C ILE A 106 -4.95 8.70 -0.66
N MET A 107 -3.83 8.18 -0.16
CA MET A 107 -2.54 8.84 -0.31
C MET A 107 -2.11 8.98 -1.77
N ALA A 108 -2.34 7.95 -2.59
CA ALA A 108 -2.07 8.00 -4.03
C ALA A 108 -2.94 9.04 -4.74
N PHE A 109 -4.23 9.11 -4.38
CA PHE A 109 -5.15 10.11 -4.92
C PHE A 109 -4.74 11.54 -4.53
N LEU A 110 -4.40 11.77 -3.26
CA LEU A 110 -3.90 13.07 -2.78
C LEU A 110 -2.60 13.45 -3.51
N TYR A 111 -1.69 12.50 -3.68
CA TYR A 111 -0.46 12.74 -4.43
C TYR A 111 -0.74 13.12 -5.89
N ALA A 112 -1.69 12.47 -6.55
CA ALA A 112 -2.07 12.80 -7.92
C ALA A 112 -2.64 14.23 -8.03
N ILE A 113 -3.45 14.66 -7.05
CA ILE A 113 -3.96 16.04 -6.98
C ILE A 113 -2.81 17.02 -6.79
N LEU A 114 -1.94 16.77 -5.82
CA LEU A 114 -0.79 17.63 -5.54
C LEU A 114 0.12 17.76 -6.76
N TYR A 115 0.38 16.65 -7.45
CA TYR A 115 1.18 16.64 -8.68
C TYR A 115 0.48 17.38 -9.83
N LYS A 116 -0.85 17.33 -9.92
CA LYS A 116 -1.59 18.10 -10.92
C LYS A 116 -1.51 19.61 -10.68
N VAL A 117 -1.52 20.05 -9.43
CA VAL A 117 -1.53 21.48 -9.05
C VAL A 117 -0.13 22.07 -9.02
N ALA A 118 0.82 21.38 -8.38
CA ALA A 118 2.18 21.88 -8.15
C ALA A 118 3.22 21.26 -9.11
N GLY A 119 2.80 20.39 -10.03
CA GLY A 119 3.68 19.78 -11.01
C GLY A 119 4.11 20.75 -12.11
N PRO A 120 5.27 20.51 -12.73
CA PRO A 120 5.76 21.33 -13.84
C PRO A 120 4.81 21.27 -15.04
N SER A 121 4.83 22.33 -15.86
CA SER A 121 4.06 22.36 -17.12
C SER A 121 4.43 21.19 -18.02
N ARG A 122 3.44 20.64 -18.74
CA ARG A 122 3.65 19.49 -19.65
C ARG A 122 4.57 19.81 -20.83
N TYR A 123 4.64 21.08 -21.23
CA TYR A 123 5.46 21.56 -22.32
C TYR A 123 6.56 22.47 -21.75
N GLY A 124 7.78 22.28 -22.28
CA GLY A 124 8.85 23.24 -22.08
C GLY A 124 8.61 24.54 -22.86
N PRO A 125 9.41 25.59 -22.62
CA PRO A 125 9.26 26.89 -23.28
C PRO A 125 9.34 26.84 -24.81
N PHE A 126 9.99 25.80 -25.36
CA PHE A 126 10.22 25.63 -26.80
C PHE A 126 9.50 24.42 -27.40
N ASP A 127 8.68 23.70 -26.63
CA ASP A 127 7.97 22.52 -27.14
C ASP A 127 6.66 22.94 -27.84
N VAL A 128 6.54 22.57 -29.11
CA VAL A 128 5.26 22.66 -29.85
C VAL A 128 4.40 21.42 -29.56
N PRO A 129 3.09 21.58 -29.33
CA PRO A 129 2.20 20.45 -29.08
C PRO A 129 2.16 19.52 -30.29
N PRO A 130 2.05 18.19 -30.08
CA PRO A 130 2.02 17.23 -31.17
C PRO A 130 0.83 17.48 -32.10
N ASN A 131 1.07 17.40 -33.41
CA ASN A 131 0.04 17.59 -34.41
C ASN A 131 -1.03 16.49 -34.26
N ARG A 132 -2.30 16.87 -34.13
CA ARG A 132 -3.41 15.92 -34.08
C ARG A 132 -3.71 15.50 -35.53
N VAL A 133 -3.22 14.33 -35.93
CA VAL A 133 -3.74 13.60 -37.11
C VAL A 133 -4.94 12.77 -36.71
#